data_AF-A0A2V5TWX4-F1
#
_entry.id   AF-A0A2V5TWX4-F1
#
_cell.length_a   1.000
_cell.length_b   1.000
_cell.length_c   1.000
_cell.angle_alpha   90.00
_cell.angle_beta   90.00
_cell.angle_gamma   90.00
#
_symmetry.space_group_name_H-M   'P 1'
#
loop_
_entity.id
_entity.type
_entity.pdbx_description
1 polymer ?
#
loop_
_entity_poly.entity_id
_entity_poly.type
_entity_poly.pdbx_seq_one_letter_code
_entity_poly.pdbx_strand_id
1 'polypeptide(L)'
;MNDFLGLLAQGFERQRYRSRAREAYDFLPTQQRDEHYLTIQMFREHLLSLLHRNDRMGMSASIEARFPFLDEELVKFALNLPTKWKIGRTGRFHDWKHPFLEDKSLVRGAAAQFLPMRLARKRKDGFPMFGHKYLNVRCGCFRNGYAANLLGMNAETEEYILSTQSRYLIAKLVSLEVFGRLFSFRHTPEEVTEHLKRWVTMETSG
;
A
#
# COMPACT_ATOMS: atom_id res chain seq x y z
N MET A 1 9.95 5.18 28.48
CA MET A 1 10.62 6.50 28.51
C MET A 1 10.96 7.03 27.11
N ASN A 2 11.42 6.20 26.17
CA ASN A 2 11.79 6.62 24.80
C ASN A 2 10.65 7.22 23.94
N ASP A 3 9.38 6.94 24.24
CA ASP A 3 8.26 7.47 23.44
C ASP A 3 7.97 8.95 23.75
N PHE A 4 8.07 9.38 25.02
CA PHE A 4 7.70 10.74 25.43
C PHE A 4 8.55 11.83 24.76
N LEU A 5 9.87 11.66 24.69
CA LEU A 5 10.75 12.64 24.03
C LEU A 5 10.49 12.72 22.52
N GLY A 6 10.20 11.60 21.87
CA GLY A 6 9.81 11.56 20.46
C GLY A 6 8.49 12.28 20.21
N LEU A 7 7.49 12.05 21.07
CA LEU A 7 6.21 12.76 21.00
C LEU A 7 6.35 14.24 21.29
N LEU A 8 7.18 14.63 22.26
CA LEU A 8 7.47 16.02 22.60
C LEU A 8 8.14 16.75 21.43
N ALA A 9 9.13 16.12 20.78
CA ALA A 9 9.78 16.69 19.59
C ALA A 9 8.79 16.91 18.43
N GLN A 10 7.75 16.08 18.33
CA GLN A 10 6.66 16.23 17.37
C GLN A 10 5.51 17.11 17.89
N GLY A 11 5.67 17.78 19.04
CA GLY A 11 4.64 18.64 19.64
C GLY A 11 3.32 17.93 19.95
N PHE A 12 3.37 16.61 20.17
CA PHE A 12 2.22 15.72 20.32
C PHE A 12 1.19 15.87 19.19
N GLU A 13 1.62 16.21 17.97
CA GLU A 13 0.70 16.52 16.87
C GLU A 13 -0.35 15.42 16.68
N ARG A 14 0.09 14.16 16.57
CA ARG A 14 -0.81 13.02 16.34
C ARG A 14 -1.84 12.87 17.47
N GLN A 15 -1.43 13.04 18.72
CA GLN A 15 -2.31 12.97 19.89
C GLN A 15 -3.32 14.11 19.90
N ARG A 16 -2.86 15.34 19.61
CA ARG A 16 -3.73 16.53 19.53
C ARG A 16 -4.76 16.40 18.42
N TYR A 17 -4.36 15.91 17.24
CA TYR A 17 -5.30 15.64 16.15
C TYR A 17 -6.29 14.53 16.49
N ARG A 18 -5.83 13.45 17.15
CA ARG A 18 -6.73 12.40 17.64
C ARG A 18 -7.76 12.95 18.62
N SER A 19 -7.36 13.80 19.56
CA SER A 19 -8.30 14.44 20.50
C SER A 19 -9.35 15.26 19.75
N ARG A 20 -8.90 16.22 18.92
CA ARG A 20 -9.80 17.10 18.15
C ARG A 20 -10.75 16.35 17.24
N ALA A 21 -10.24 15.30 16.57
CA ALA A 21 -11.06 14.49 15.67
C ALA A 21 -12.10 13.66 16.44
N ARG A 22 -11.78 13.16 17.64
CA ARG A 22 -12.76 12.48 18.50
C ARG A 22 -13.80 13.47 19.02
N GLU A 23 -13.36 14.62 19.51
CA GLU A 23 -14.22 15.72 20.00
C GLU A 23 -15.26 16.12 18.95
N ALA A 24 -14.86 16.21 17.68
CA ALA A 24 -15.76 16.54 16.57
C ALA A 24 -16.91 15.52 16.38
N TYR A 25 -16.77 14.28 16.88
CA TYR A 25 -17.78 13.23 16.83
C TYR A 25 -18.26 12.82 18.23
N ASP A 26 -18.16 13.68 19.25
CA ASP A 26 -18.57 13.36 20.63
C ASP A 26 -20.06 13.10 20.79
N PHE A 27 -20.87 13.55 19.83
CA PHE A 27 -22.30 13.25 19.76
C PHE A 27 -22.59 11.78 19.37
N LEU A 28 -21.56 11.00 18.99
CA LEU A 28 -21.68 9.58 18.64
C LEU A 28 -21.21 8.66 19.77
N PRO A 29 -21.73 7.42 19.84
CA PRO A 29 -21.18 6.39 20.71
C PRO A 29 -19.70 6.15 20.43
N THR A 30 -18.93 5.79 21.47
CA THR A 30 -17.47 5.64 21.40
C THR A 30 -16.99 4.79 20.23
N GLN A 31 -17.65 3.67 19.94
CA GLN A 31 -17.27 2.80 18.83
C GLN A 31 -17.37 3.51 17.47
N GLN A 32 -18.47 4.21 17.20
CA GLN A 32 -18.67 4.92 15.94
C GLN A 32 -17.71 6.10 15.82
N ARG A 33 -17.49 6.83 16.92
CA ARG A 33 -16.50 7.91 16.99
C ARG A 33 -15.09 7.41 16.66
N ASP A 34 -14.71 6.23 17.14
CA ASP A 34 -13.42 5.61 16.82
C ASP A 34 -13.32 5.27 15.32
N GLU A 35 -14.37 4.73 14.72
CA GLU A 35 -14.42 4.44 13.27
C GLU A 35 -14.31 5.70 12.40
N HIS A 36 -15.00 6.79 12.79
CA HIS A 36 -14.89 8.08 12.10
C HIS A 36 -13.50 8.71 12.26
N TYR A 37 -12.90 8.62 13.45
CA TYR A 37 -11.52 9.02 13.68
C TYR A 37 -10.55 8.27 12.77
N LEU A 38 -10.68 6.94 12.64
CA LEU A 38 -9.84 6.15 11.74
C LEU A 38 -9.94 6.63 10.28
N THR A 39 -11.13 7.03 9.84
CA THR A 39 -11.31 7.62 8.50
C THR A 39 -10.48 8.90 8.34
N ILE A 40 -10.59 9.84 9.30
CA ILE A 40 -9.81 11.10 9.27
C ILE A 40 -8.31 10.80 9.28
N GLN A 41 -7.88 9.87 10.14
CA GLN A 41 -6.48 9.50 10.25
C GLN A 41 -5.94 8.97 8.91
N MET A 42 -6.67 8.08 8.23
CA MET A 42 -6.28 7.54 6.92
C MET A 42 -6.17 8.64 5.85
N PHE A 43 -7.12 9.58 5.83
CA PHE A 43 -7.07 10.74 4.92
C PHE A 43 -5.84 11.60 5.15
N ARG A 44 -5.43 11.80 6.40
CA ARG A 44 -4.27 12.63 6.71
C ARG A 44 -2.94 11.93 6.46
N GLU A 45 -2.78 10.71 6.98
CA GLU A 45 -1.48 10.03 7.02
C GLU A 45 -1.12 9.38 5.69
N HIS A 46 -2.10 8.79 4.98
CA HIS A 46 -1.81 7.98 3.79
C HIS A 46 -2.07 8.71 2.48
N LEU A 47 -3.18 9.45 2.37
CA LEU A 47 -3.58 10.07 1.11
C LEU A 47 -2.54 11.08 0.61
N LEU A 48 -2.00 11.91 1.50
CA LEU A 48 -1.00 12.93 1.15
C LEU A 48 0.21 12.30 0.44
N SER A 49 0.73 11.21 0.99
CA SER A 49 1.88 10.51 0.40
C SER A 49 1.58 9.93 -0.99
N LEU A 50 0.35 9.49 -1.23
CA LEU A 50 -0.09 8.97 -2.53
C LEU A 50 -0.23 10.09 -3.55
N LEU A 51 -0.85 11.21 -3.16
CA LEU A 51 -1.02 12.38 -4.02
C LEU A 51 0.33 12.98 -4.42
N HIS A 52 1.27 13.10 -3.49
CA HIS A 52 2.62 13.62 -3.78
C HIS A 52 3.36 12.74 -4.79
N ARG A 53 3.30 11.42 -4.64
CA ARG A 53 3.95 10.50 -5.59
C ARG A 53 3.29 10.59 -6.96
N ASN A 54 1.97 10.60 -7.00
CA ASN A 54 1.22 10.70 -8.24
C ASN A 54 1.52 12.02 -8.97
N ASP A 55 1.49 13.15 -8.28
CA ASP A 55 1.75 14.47 -8.85
C ASP A 55 3.16 14.56 -9.44
N ARG A 56 4.19 14.18 -8.67
CA ARG A 56 5.57 14.17 -9.17
C ARG A 56 5.75 13.30 -10.41
N MET A 57 5.19 12.10 -10.40
CA MET A 57 5.30 11.19 -11.55
C MET A 57 4.52 11.72 -12.76
N GLY A 58 3.29 12.20 -12.56
CA GLY A 58 2.46 12.79 -13.61
C GLY A 58 3.13 14.01 -14.25
N MET A 59 3.58 14.97 -13.44
CA MET A 59 4.23 16.18 -13.91
C MET A 59 5.54 15.90 -14.65
N SER A 60 6.30 14.86 -14.24
CA SER A 60 7.50 14.43 -14.98
C SER A 60 7.21 13.96 -16.41
N ALA A 61 5.97 13.54 -16.67
CA ALA A 61 5.45 13.16 -17.98
C ALA A 61 4.48 14.20 -18.56
N SER A 62 4.36 15.41 -17.98
CA SER A 62 3.40 16.45 -18.36
C SER A 62 1.93 15.97 -18.36
N ILE A 63 1.57 15.07 -17.44
CA ILE A 63 0.22 14.53 -17.26
C ILE A 63 -0.38 15.05 -15.95
N GLU A 64 -1.54 15.71 -16.05
CA GLU A 64 -2.37 16.07 -14.90
C GLU A 64 -3.32 14.91 -14.55
N ALA A 65 -3.24 14.40 -13.33
CA ALA A 65 -4.19 13.41 -12.83
C ALA A 65 -5.28 14.07 -11.98
N ARG A 66 -6.55 13.79 -12.28
CA ARG A 66 -7.69 14.26 -11.49
C ARG A 66 -8.29 13.13 -10.66
N PHE A 67 -8.78 13.47 -9.48
CA PHE A 67 -9.33 12.52 -8.52
C PHE A 67 -10.78 12.87 -8.17
N PRO A 68 -11.78 12.42 -8.97
CA PRO A 68 -13.19 12.74 -8.72
C PRO A 68 -13.70 12.35 -7.32
N PHE A 69 -13.15 11.28 -6.74
CA PHE A 69 -13.49 10.86 -5.36
C PHE A 69 -12.96 11.80 -4.27
N LEU A 70 -12.08 12.74 -4.61
CA LEU A 70 -11.54 13.75 -3.70
C LEU A 70 -12.16 15.13 -3.93
N ASP A 71 -13.28 15.20 -4.65
CA ASP A 71 -14.12 16.39 -4.66
C ASP A 71 -14.50 16.79 -3.23
N GLU A 72 -14.48 18.09 -2.94
CA GLU A 72 -14.62 18.61 -1.58
C GLU A 72 -15.97 18.23 -0.96
N GLU A 73 -17.06 18.34 -1.72
CA GLU A 73 -18.41 18.04 -1.25
C GLU A 73 -18.59 16.54 -1.04
N LEU A 74 -18.02 15.72 -1.93
CA LEU A 74 -18.03 14.27 -1.77
C LEU A 74 -17.22 13.82 -0.55
N VAL A 75 -16.08 14.45 -0.28
CA VAL A 75 -15.25 14.15 0.90
C VAL A 75 -15.97 14.56 2.18
N LYS A 76 -16.58 15.75 2.24
CA LYS A 76 -17.42 16.19 3.38
C LYS A 76 -18.54 15.20 3.65
N PHE A 77 -19.23 14.75 2.60
CA PHE A 77 -20.27 13.72 2.71
C PHE A 77 -19.69 12.40 3.24
N ALA A 78 -18.59 11.91 2.65
CA ALA A 78 -17.99 10.64 3.01
C ALA A 78 -17.42 10.60 4.43
N LEU A 79 -16.89 11.73 4.94
CA LEU A 79 -16.40 11.83 6.32
C LEU A 79 -17.53 11.65 7.33
N ASN A 80 -18.69 12.25 7.06
CA ASN A 80 -19.88 12.20 7.92
C ASN A 80 -20.76 10.96 7.70
N LEU A 81 -20.53 10.20 6.63
CA LEU A 81 -21.30 9.00 6.31
C LEU A 81 -21.10 7.90 7.39
N PRO A 82 -22.19 7.39 8.02
CA PRO A 82 -22.09 6.31 9.00
C PRO A 82 -21.42 5.05 8.43
N THR A 83 -20.58 4.39 9.25
CA THR A 83 -19.76 3.25 8.83
C THR A 83 -20.54 2.11 8.18
N LYS A 84 -21.79 1.87 8.61
CA LYS A 84 -22.67 0.83 8.04
C LYS A 84 -22.92 0.97 6.53
N TRP A 85 -22.77 2.18 5.98
CA TRP A 85 -22.88 2.44 4.54
C TRP A 85 -21.54 2.32 3.81
N LYS A 86 -20.43 2.47 4.53
CA LYS A 86 -19.06 2.27 4.01
C LYS A 86 -18.73 0.78 3.94
N ILE A 87 -19.10 0.03 4.98
CA ILE A 87 -18.86 -1.41 5.14
C ILE A 87 -20.22 -2.08 5.37
N GLY A 88 -20.70 -2.78 4.34
CA GLY A 88 -21.99 -3.47 4.36
C GLY A 88 -21.85 -4.91 4.86
N ARG A 89 -22.95 -5.50 5.34
CA ARG A 89 -23.03 -6.95 5.60
C ARG A 89 -23.53 -7.67 4.35
N THR A 90 -22.93 -8.81 4.04
CA THR A 90 -23.31 -9.66 2.90
C THR A 90 -23.39 -11.12 3.32
N GLY A 91 -24.43 -11.83 2.85
CA GLY A 91 -24.54 -13.29 3.04
C GLY A 91 -23.62 -14.11 2.13
N ARG A 92 -22.84 -13.44 1.26
CA ARG A 92 -21.92 -14.07 0.32
C ARG A 92 -20.50 -13.95 0.82
N PHE A 93 -19.70 -14.96 0.56
CA PHE A 93 -18.26 -14.94 0.86
C PHE A 93 -17.53 -13.84 0.04
N HIS A 94 -17.02 -12.80 0.71
CA HIS A 94 -16.32 -11.66 0.09
C HIS A 94 -14.80 -11.73 0.17
N ASP A 95 -14.22 -11.99 1.34
CA ASP A 95 -12.77 -12.11 1.55
C ASP A 95 -12.51 -13.13 2.66
N TRP A 96 -11.37 -13.81 2.62
CA TRP A 96 -10.93 -14.69 3.69
C TRP A 96 -10.81 -13.98 5.05
N LYS A 97 -10.36 -12.72 5.08
CA LYS A 97 -10.23 -11.96 6.33
C LYS A 97 -11.58 -11.50 6.90
N HIS A 98 -12.51 -11.16 6.01
CA HIS A 98 -13.81 -10.61 6.35
C HIS A 98 -14.89 -11.23 5.44
N PRO A 99 -15.29 -12.50 5.69
CA PRO A 99 -16.11 -13.28 4.76
C PRO A 99 -17.48 -12.68 4.48
N PHE A 100 -18.07 -11.98 5.46
CA PHE A 100 -19.44 -11.48 5.37
C PHE A 100 -19.53 -9.95 5.40
N LEU A 101 -18.43 -9.26 5.16
CA LEU A 101 -18.38 -7.80 5.07
C LEU A 101 -18.02 -7.38 3.65
N GLU A 102 -18.80 -6.47 3.07
CA GLU A 102 -18.55 -5.89 1.76
C GLU A 102 -17.97 -4.47 1.91
N ASP A 103 -16.75 -4.27 1.40
CA ASP A 103 -16.13 -2.95 1.35
C ASP A 103 -16.81 -2.05 0.32
N LYS A 104 -16.79 -0.73 0.55
CA LYS A 104 -17.31 0.28 -0.39
C LYS A 104 -18.79 0.06 -0.72
N SER A 105 -19.58 -0.42 0.22
CA SER A 105 -20.94 -0.93 -0.05
C SER A 105 -21.83 0.11 -0.76
N LEU A 106 -21.88 1.35 -0.27
CA LEU A 106 -22.63 2.43 -0.93
C LEU A 106 -22.16 2.69 -2.37
N VAL A 107 -20.83 2.76 -2.58
CA VAL A 107 -20.23 3.01 -3.90
C VAL A 107 -20.53 1.86 -4.86
N ARG A 108 -20.48 0.61 -4.38
CA ARG A 108 -20.83 -0.58 -5.19
C ARG A 108 -22.31 -0.59 -5.55
N GLY A 109 -23.18 -0.17 -4.62
CA GLY A 109 -24.61 0.01 -4.87
C GLY A 109 -24.90 1.07 -5.93
N ALA A 110 -24.22 2.22 -5.85
CA ALA A 110 -24.31 3.26 -6.88
C ALA A 110 -23.77 2.77 -8.24
N ALA A 111 -22.60 2.13 -8.24
CA ALA A 111 -21.96 1.61 -9.46
C ALA A 111 -22.80 0.53 -10.16
N ALA A 112 -23.58 -0.26 -9.42
CA ALA A 112 -24.47 -1.28 -9.98
C ALA A 112 -25.57 -0.71 -10.91
N GLN A 113 -25.85 0.58 -10.82
CA GLN A 113 -26.79 1.26 -11.73
C GLN A 113 -26.17 1.56 -13.10
N PHE A 114 -24.84 1.61 -13.18
CA PHE A 114 -24.09 2.01 -14.38
C PHE A 114 -23.22 0.88 -14.95
N LEU A 115 -22.87 -0.12 -14.15
CA LEU A 115 -21.95 -1.19 -14.51
C LEU A 115 -22.60 -2.56 -14.31
N PRO A 116 -22.22 -3.58 -15.12
CA PRO A 116 -22.62 -4.96 -14.87
C PRO A 116 -22.30 -5.39 -13.44
N MET A 117 -23.22 -6.15 -12.82
CA MET A 117 -23.11 -6.58 -11.42
C MET A 117 -21.77 -7.26 -11.09
N ARG A 118 -21.20 -8.01 -12.04
CA ARG A 118 -19.89 -8.65 -11.85
C ARG A 118 -18.75 -7.65 -11.64
N LEU A 119 -18.82 -6.47 -12.28
CA LEU A 119 -17.82 -5.41 -12.17
C LEU A 119 -18.08 -4.55 -10.94
N ALA A 120 -19.32 -4.13 -10.72
CA ALA A 120 -19.69 -3.32 -9.56
C ALA A 120 -19.32 -4.01 -8.23
N ARG A 121 -19.49 -5.34 -8.16
CA ARG A 121 -19.13 -6.16 -6.98
C ARG A 121 -17.79 -6.89 -7.09
N LYS A 122 -16.93 -6.52 -8.05
CA LYS A 122 -15.59 -7.11 -8.16
C LYS A 122 -14.81 -6.88 -6.87
N ARG A 123 -14.18 -7.93 -6.33
CA ARG A 123 -13.33 -7.81 -5.14
C ARG A 123 -12.24 -6.76 -5.36
N LYS A 124 -11.94 -6.01 -4.30
CA LYS A 124 -10.87 -5.02 -4.33
C LYS A 124 -9.55 -5.77 -4.54
N ASP A 125 -8.98 -5.59 -5.72
CA ASP A 125 -7.58 -5.95 -5.93
C ASP A 125 -6.74 -4.70 -5.63
N GLY A 126 -5.59 -4.93 -4.99
CA GLY A 126 -4.64 -3.85 -4.77
C GLY A 126 -3.97 -3.43 -6.08
N PHE A 127 -2.91 -2.65 -5.96
CA PHE A 127 -1.95 -2.45 -7.04
C PHE A 127 -0.70 -3.29 -6.72
N PRO A 128 -0.74 -4.63 -6.91
CA PRO A 128 0.47 -5.41 -6.78
C PRO A 128 1.46 -4.91 -7.83
N MET A 129 2.70 -4.64 -7.43
CA MET A 129 3.74 -4.37 -8.42
C MET A 129 3.88 -5.64 -9.25
N PHE A 130 3.50 -5.54 -10.54
CA PHE A 130 3.37 -6.70 -11.42
C PHE A 130 4.64 -7.56 -11.38
N GLY A 131 5.82 -6.91 -11.40
CA GLY A 131 7.09 -7.60 -11.20
C GLY A 131 7.12 -8.50 -9.98
N HIS A 132 6.77 -8.02 -8.78
CA HIS A 132 6.93 -8.81 -7.56
C HIS A 132 6.13 -10.11 -7.50
N LYS A 133 5.07 -10.26 -8.29
CA LYS A 133 4.31 -11.52 -8.36
C LYS A 133 4.93 -12.55 -9.30
N TYR A 134 5.65 -12.11 -10.32
CA TYR A 134 6.09 -12.95 -11.45
C TYR A 134 7.60 -13.02 -11.62
N LEU A 135 8.40 -12.36 -10.77
CA LEU A 135 9.85 -12.53 -10.77
C LEU A 135 10.22 -13.94 -10.31
N ASN A 136 11.05 -14.60 -11.11
CA ASN A 136 11.79 -15.79 -10.74
C ASN A 136 13.27 -15.40 -10.61
N VAL A 137 13.84 -15.64 -9.43
CA VAL A 137 15.18 -15.18 -9.05
C VAL A 137 16.07 -16.41 -8.90
N ARG A 138 17.20 -16.40 -9.62
CA ARG A 138 18.20 -17.47 -9.58
C ARG A 138 19.20 -17.22 -8.45
N CYS A 139 19.71 -18.31 -7.88
CA CYS A 139 20.78 -18.25 -6.89
C CYS A 139 22.01 -17.54 -7.48
N GLY A 140 22.57 -16.59 -6.73
CA GLY A 140 23.67 -15.72 -7.14
C GLY A 140 23.24 -14.27 -7.39
N CYS A 141 21.94 -13.98 -7.39
CA CYS A 141 21.41 -12.62 -7.54
C CYS A 141 21.95 -11.68 -6.44
N PHE A 142 22.08 -12.17 -5.21
CA PHE A 142 22.48 -11.33 -4.08
C PHE A 142 23.98 -11.44 -3.76
N ARG A 143 24.72 -12.31 -4.45
CA ARG A 143 26.12 -12.58 -4.15
C ARG A 143 26.98 -11.33 -4.27
N ASN A 144 27.72 -11.01 -3.20
CA ASN A 144 28.51 -9.77 -3.04
C ASN A 144 27.67 -8.51 -3.32
N GLY A 145 26.35 -8.62 -3.15
CA GLY A 145 25.36 -7.60 -3.37
C GLY A 145 25.07 -6.79 -2.12
N TYR A 146 24.28 -5.74 -2.28
CA TYR A 146 23.94 -4.87 -1.16
C TYR A 146 23.10 -5.58 -0.11
N ALA A 147 22.08 -6.34 -0.53
CA ALA A 147 21.21 -7.08 0.36
C ALA A 147 21.98 -8.15 1.14
N ALA A 148 22.93 -8.84 0.48
CA ALA A 148 23.76 -9.82 1.17
C ALA A 148 24.70 -9.18 2.19
N ASN A 149 25.34 -8.07 1.84
CA ASN A 149 26.24 -7.36 2.76
C ASN A 149 25.47 -6.78 3.96
N LEU A 150 24.29 -6.19 3.71
CA LEU A 150 23.46 -5.59 4.76
C LEU A 150 22.92 -6.62 5.76
N LEU A 151 22.55 -7.81 5.27
CA LEU A 151 21.91 -8.85 6.08
C LEU A 151 22.87 -9.94 6.54
N GLY A 152 24.15 -9.88 6.15
CA GLY A 152 25.12 -10.94 6.42
C GLY A 152 24.80 -12.26 5.72
N MET A 153 24.17 -12.21 4.54
CA MET A 153 23.74 -13.40 3.79
C MET A 153 24.93 -14.10 3.13
N ASN A 154 25.08 -15.39 3.39
CA ASN A 154 25.99 -16.28 2.65
C ASN A 154 25.23 -17.11 1.60
N ALA A 155 25.96 -17.93 0.82
CA ALA A 155 25.36 -18.73 -0.25
C ALA A 155 24.28 -19.72 0.24
N GLU A 156 24.50 -20.36 1.40
CA GLU A 156 23.53 -21.28 2.00
C GLU A 156 22.24 -20.54 2.41
N THR A 157 22.39 -19.34 2.98
CA THR A 157 21.25 -18.51 3.38
C THR A 157 20.45 -18.04 2.16
N GLU A 158 21.14 -17.65 1.07
CA GLU A 158 20.49 -17.29 -0.19
C GLU A 158 19.68 -18.46 -0.75
N GLU A 159 20.27 -19.65 -0.84
CA GLU A 159 19.59 -20.85 -1.32
C GLU A 159 18.39 -21.25 -0.44
N TYR A 160 18.54 -21.14 0.87
CA TYR A 160 17.45 -21.39 1.82
C TYR A 160 16.30 -20.40 1.64
N ILE A 161 16.59 -19.11 1.45
CA ILE A 161 15.55 -18.09 1.21
C ILE A 161 14.84 -18.35 -0.11
N LEU A 162 15.58 -18.65 -1.18
CA LEU A 162 15.01 -18.89 -2.51
C LEU A 162 14.13 -20.15 -2.55
N SER A 163 14.41 -21.16 -1.72
CA SER A 163 13.65 -22.41 -1.67
C SER A 163 12.46 -22.39 -0.70
N THR A 164 12.52 -21.59 0.38
CA THR A 164 11.49 -21.61 1.44
C THR A 164 10.55 -20.43 1.45
N GLN A 165 10.97 -19.26 0.95
CA GLN A 165 10.20 -18.03 1.06
C GLN A 165 9.30 -17.82 -0.14
N SER A 166 8.21 -17.08 0.07
CA SER A 166 7.32 -16.70 -1.03
C SER A 166 8.06 -15.84 -2.07
N ARG A 167 7.75 -16.07 -3.36
CA ARG A 167 8.28 -15.27 -4.48
C ARG A 167 8.12 -13.76 -4.26
N TYR A 168 7.01 -13.36 -3.66
CA TYR A 168 6.73 -11.96 -3.35
C TYR A 168 7.73 -11.35 -2.35
N LEU A 169 8.17 -12.11 -1.33
CA LEU A 169 9.18 -11.64 -0.38
C LEU A 169 10.57 -11.59 -1.03
N ILE A 170 10.91 -12.61 -1.83
CA ILE A 170 12.17 -12.64 -2.60
C ILE A 170 12.24 -11.42 -3.54
N ALA A 171 11.16 -11.11 -4.23
CA ALA A 171 11.09 -9.95 -5.12
C ALA A 171 11.26 -8.59 -4.39
N LYS A 172 10.78 -8.48 -3.15
CA LYS A 172 11.08 -7.30 -2.32
C LYS A 172 12.56 -7.21 -1.98
N LEU A 173 13.21 -8.35 -1.72
CA LEU A 173 14.65 -8.40 -1.51
C LEU A 173 15.42 -7.96 -2.76
N VAL A 174 14.98 -8.36 -3.96
CA VAL A 174 15.51 -7.84 -5.23
C VAL A 174 15.36 -6.32 -5.33
N SER A 175 14.25 -5.75 -4.86
CA SER A 175 14.09 -4.29 -4.86
C SER A 175 15.06 -3.59 -3.92
N LEU A 176 15.37 -4.19 -2.78
CA LEU A 176 16.42 -3.72 -1.88
C LEU A 176 17.79 -3.81 -2.53
N GLU A 177 18.07 -4.90 -3.26
CA GLU A 177 19.31 -5.08 -4.01
C GLU A 177 19.48 -4.02 -5.10
N VAL A 178 18.43 -3.76 -5.90
CA VAL A 178 18.42 -2.70 -6.92
C VAL A 178 18.67 -1.33 -6.30
N PHE A 179 17.97 -1.00 -5.22
CA PHE A 179 18.18 0.25 -4.50
C PHE A 179 19.63 0.38 -4.01
N GLY A 180 20.13 -0.66 -3.35
CA GLY A 180 21.50 -0.70 -2.84
C GLY A 180 22.56 -0.52 -3.92
N ARG A 181 22.40 -1.21 -5.06
CA ARG A 181 23.31 -1.08 -6.20
C ARG A 181 23.33 0.34 -6.77
N LEU A 182 22.17 0.95 -6.98
CA LEU A 182 22.07 2.30 -7.53
C LEU A 182 22.61 3.37 -6.58
N PHE A 183 22.21 3.31 -5.30
CA PHE A 183 22.43 4.43 -4.38
C PHE A 183 23.60 4.24 -3.43
N SER A 184 23.90 3.01 -3.02
CA SER A 184 25.04 2.72 -2.15
C SER A 184 26.29 2.36 -2.96
N PHE A 185 26.17 1.47 -3.94
CA PHE A 185 27.32 1.06 -4.76
C PHE A 185 27.55 1.97 -5.96
N ARG A 186 26.64 2.93 -6.21
CA ARG A 186 26.74 3.92 -7.30
C ARG A 186 26.82 3.29 -8.69
N HIS A 187 26.28 2.09 -8.86
CA HIS A 187 26.12 1.49 -10.19
C HIS A 187 25.14 2.31 -11.04
N THR A 188 25.39 2.33 -12.33
CA THR A 188 24.51 2.92 -13.35
C THR A 188 23.23 2.09 -13.53
N PRO A 189 22.13 2.69 -14.01
CA PRO A 189 20.91 1.96 -14.37
C PRO A 189 21.17 0.81 -15.35
N GLU A 190 22.11 0.96 -16.27
CA GLU A 190 22.51 -0.05 -17.26
C GLU A 190 23.17 -1.25 -16.59
N GLU A 191 24.14 -1.03 -15.69
CA GLU A 191 24.80 -2.11 -14.93
C GLU A 191 23.81 -2.90 -14.07
N VAL A 192 22.86 -2.19 -13.44
CA VAL A 192 21.81 -2.84 -12.66
C VAL A 192 20.87 -3.63 -13.57
N THR A 193 20.55 -3.11 -14.75
CA THR A 193 19.72 -3.81 -15.74
C THR A 193 20.39 -5.10 -16.21
N GLU A 194 21.68 -5.07 -16.53
CA GLU A 194 22.43 -6.25 -16.94
C GLU A 194 22.54 -7.29 -15.81
N HIS A 195 22.74 -6.83 -14.57
CA HIS A 195 22.68 -7.68 -13.40
C HIS A 195 21.31 -8.39 -13.27
N LEU A 196 20.21 -7.64 -13.38
CA LEU A 196 18.87 -8.21 -13.32
C LEU A 196 18.61 -9.20 -14.46
N LYS A 197 18.99 -8.89 -15.70
CA LYS A 197 18.83 -9.80 -16.84
C LYS A 197 19.55 -11.14 -16.63
N ARG A 198 20.68 -11.13 -15.93
CA ARG A 198 21.46 -12.34 -15.64
C ARG A 198 20.78 -13.27 -14.63
N TRP A 199 20.19 -12.69 -13.58
CA TRP A 199 19.75 -13.45 -12.41
C TRP A 199 18.23 -13.52 -12.25
N VAL A 200 17.48 -12.69 -12.94
CA VAL A 200 16.05 -12.53 -12.75
C VAL A 200 15.32 -12.68 -14.08
N THR A 201 14.32 -13.56 -14.10
CA THR A 201 13.43 -13.76 -15.24
C THR A 201 11.99 -13.47 -14.83
N MET A 202 11.14 -13.10 -15.78
CA MET A 202 9.70 -12.93 -15.55
C MET A 202 8.96 -14.15 -16.09
N GLU A 203 8.08 -14.75 -15.28
CA GLU A 203 7.08 -15.67 -15.82
C GLU A 203 6.05 -14.85 -16.62
N THR A 204 5.90 -15.15 -17.91
CA THR A 204 4.79 -14.62 -18.70
C THR A 204 3.50 -15.21 -18.16
N SER A 205 2.55 -14.34 -17.80
CA SER A 205 1.21 -14.75 -17.39
C SER A 205 0.58 -15.53 -18.55
N GLY A 206 0.40 -16.84 -18.37
CA GLY A 206 -0.53 -17.63 -19.19
C GLY A 206 -1.97 -17.23 -18.90
#